data_AF-A0A533WKJ4-F1
#
_entry.id   AF-A0A533WKJ4-F1
#
_cell.length_a   1.000
_cell.length_b   1.000
_cell.length_c   1.000
_cell.angle_alpha   90.00
_cell.angle_beta   90.00
_cell.angle_gamma   90.00
#
_symmetry.space_group_name_H-M   'P 1'
#
loop_
_entity.id
_entity.type
_entity.pdbx_description
1 polymer ?
#
loop_
_entity_poly.entity_id
_entity_poly.type
_entity_poly.pdbx_seq_one_letter_code
_entity_poly.pdbx_strand_id
1 'polypeptide(L)'
;MTSKSTLYGSAALAVALLVIEGTVGVYYYTQYTGERVAGQMLVQELKDTDTRYTLLASAYNGLLSNYSRSISLLSRSIAVVNTSQPVYREASRELSALWREYLVLKPASTQLQQDSVLVDFGNGTRSWYNNTQLQPGWNLYIETVVLMKGNVVAQWFPQYGSHLVSGIGGAGSTSTKYWFIWTYDKTQGWQQAQVGADQLQTQDGSVFAWTLCAVDQNFQPNCKP
;
A
#
# COMPACT_ATOMS: atom_id res chain seq x y z
N MET A 1 -29.50 0.49 -69.79
CA MET A 1 -30.59 -0.26 -69.13
C MET A 1 -29.97 -1.15 -68.06
N THR A 2 -29.77 -0.62 -66.85
CA THR A 2 -29.42 -1.44 -65.69
C THR A 2 -30.68 -2.17 -65.23
N SER A 3 -30.64 -3.50 -65.29
CA SER A 3 -31.76 -4.38 -64.98
C SER A 3 -32.26 -4.13 -63.55
N LYS A 4 -33.57 -4.06 -63.36
CA LYS A 4 -34.22 -3.98 -62.04
C LYS A 4 -33.70 -5.07 -61.08
N SER A 5 -33.26 -6.23 -61.61
CA SER A 5 -32.68 -7.32 -60.81
C SER A 5 -31.39 -6.93 -60.09
N THR A 6 -30.54 -6.09 -60.68
CA THR A 6 -29.28 -5.64 -60.07
C THR A 6 -29.55 -4.71 -58.88
N LEU A 7 -30.60 -3.89 -58.99
CA LEU A 7 -31.02 -2.95 -57.94
C LEU A 7 -31.61 -3.67 -56.72
N TYR A 8 -32.44 -4.69 -56.93
CA TYR A 8 -32.98 -5.53 -55.85
C TYR A 8 -31.88 -6.37 -55.18
N GLY A 9 -30.90 -6.86 -55.95
CA GLY A 9 -29.74 -7.57 -55.40
C GLY A 9 -28.88 -6.70 -54.48
N SER A 10 -28.61 -5.45 -54.89
CA SER A 10 -27.86 -4.49 -54.05
C SER A 10 -28.64 -4.06 -52.80
N ALA A 11 -29.96 -3.89 -52.91
CA ALA A 11 -30.80 -3.55 -51.77
C ALA A 11 -30.88 -4.69 -50.74
N ALA A 12 -30.99 -5.94 -51.21
CA ALA A 12 -30.99 -7.11 -50.33
C ALA A 12 -29.65 -7.29 -49.59
N LEU A 13 -28.52 -7.04 -50.27
CA LEU A 13 -27.19 -7.06 -49.66
C LEU A 13 -27.01 -5.95 -48.60
N ALA A 14 -27.48 -4.73 -48.89
CA ALA A 14 -27.42 -3.63 -47.93
C ALA A 14 -28.27 -3.90 -46.68
N VAL A 15 -29.47 -4.47 -46.84
CA VAL A 15 -30.32 -4.87 -45.72
C VAL A 15 -29.68 -6.01 -44.92
N ALA A 16 -29.09 -7.00 -45.58
CA ALA A 16 -28.40 -8.10 -44.90
C ALA A 16 -27.20 -7.60 -44.09
N LEU A 17 -26.38 -6.70 -44.65
CA LEU A 17 -25.25 -6.09 -43.95
C LEU A 17 -25.69 -5.28 -42.73
N LEU A 18 -26.75 -4.47 -42.85
CA LEU A 18 -27.32 -3.72 -41.72
C LEU A 18 -27.84 -4.62 -40.59
N VAL A 19 -28.45 -5.76 -40.94
CA VAL A 19 -28.92 -6.73 -39.95
C VAL A 19 -27.74 -7.42 -39.25
N ILE A 20 -26.68 -7.76 -39.98
CA ILE A 20 -25.45 -8.35 -39.42
C ILE A 20 -24.75 -7.35 -38.50
N GLU A 21 -24.59 -6.09 -38.91
CA GLU A 21 -23.97 -5.04 -38.09
C GLU A 21 -24.81 -4.73 -36.83
N GLY A 22 -26.14 -4.68 -36.95
CA GLY A 22 -27.03 -4.48 -35.82
C GLY A 22 -27.01 -5.63 -34.80
N THR A 23 -26.97 -6.88 -35.27
CA THR A 23 -26.88 -8.06 -34.40
C THR A 23 -25.54 -8.17 -33.69
N VAL A 24 -24.43 -7.85 -34.38
CA VAL A 24 -23.10 -7.78 -33.77
C VAL A 24 -23.03 -6.66 -32.73
N GLY A 25 -23.62 -5.49 -33.02
CA GLY A 25 -23.70 -4.38 -32.06
C GLY A 25 -24.51 -4.73 -30.80
N VAL A 26 -25.64 -5.41 -30.93
CA VAL A 26 -26.44 -5.92 -29.79
C VAL A 26 -25.66 -6.99 -29.01
N TYR A 27 -24.92 -7.86 -29.68
CA TYR A 27 -24.07 -8.86 -29.02
C TYR A 27 -22.97 -8.21 -28.18
N TYR A 28 -22.24 -7.23 -28.72
CA TYR A 28 -21.22 -6.51 -27.94
C TYR A 28 -21.82 -5.65 -26.83
N TYR A 29 -22.98 -5.03 -27.05
CA TYR A 29 -23.69 -4.29 -26.01
C TYR A 29 -24.11 -5.21 -24.85
N THR A 30 -24.67 -6.38 -25.15
CA THR A 30 -25.08 -7.34 -24.11
C THR A 30 -23.87 -7.89 -23.34
N GLN A 31 -22.76 -8.24 -24.01
CA GLN A 31 -21.51 -8.60 -23.32
C GLN A 31 -20.97 -7.47 -22.44
N TYR A 32 -20.88 -6.24 -22.97
CA TYR A 32 -20.39 -5.09 -22.22
C TYR A 32 -21.27 -4.77 -20.99
N THR A 33 -22.60 -4.85 -21.13
CA THR A 33 -23.51 -4.68 -19.99
C THR A 33 -23.36 -5.81 -18.96
N GLY A 34 -23.12 -7.05 -19.40
CA GLY A 34 -22.84 -8.18 -18.51
C GLY A 34 -21.54 -7.99 -17.72
N GLU A 35 -20.46 -7.57 -18.39
CA GLU A 35 -19.17 -7.27 -17.74
C GLU A 35 -19.27 -6.10 -16.76
N ARG A 36 -20.06 -5.06 -17.07
CA ARG A 36 -20.30 -3.95 -16.15
C ARG A 36 -21.05 -4.38 -14.89
N VAL A 37 -22.06 -5.23 -15.02
CA VAL A 37 -22.80 -5.78 -13.87
C VAL A 37 -21.89 -6.67 -13.04
N ALA A 38 -21.07 -7.52 -13.68
CA ALA A 38 -20.07 -8.33 -12.99
C ALA A 38 -19.03 -7.47 -12.25
N GLY A 39 -18.54 -6.40 -12.88
CA GLY A 39 -17.62 -5.45 -12.24
C GLY A 39 -18.25 -4.70 -11.07
N GLN A 40 -19.53 -4.31 -11.17
CA GLN A 40 -20.27 -3.69 -10.07
C GLN A 40 -20.48 -4.67 -8.91
N MET A 41 -20.76 -5.93 -9.18
CA MET A 41 -20.84 -6.98 -8.15
C MET A 41 -19.50 -7.17 -7.45
N LEU A 42 -18.40 -7.21 -8.18
CA LEU A 42 -17.06 -7.36 -7.60
C LEU A 42 -16.66 -6.16 -6.72
N VAL A 43 -16.98 -4.93 -7.16
CA VAL A 43 -16.77 -3.71 -6.36
C VAL A 43 -17.64 -3.73 -5.10
N GLN A 44 -18.87 -4.23 -5.20
CA GLN A 44 -19.76 -4.34 -4.05
C GLN A 44 -19.27 -5.40 -3.05
N GLU A 45 -18.78 -6.54 -3.54
CA GLU A 45 -18.18 -7.60 -2.73
C GLU A 45 -16.90 -7.13 -2.01
N LEU A 46 -16.06 -6.33 -2.69
CA LEU A 46 -14.91 -5.68 -2.06
C LEU A 46 -15.32 -4.70 -0.95
N LYS A 47 -16.36 -3.88 -1.18
CA LYS A 47 -16.89 -2.95 -0.16
C LYS A 47 -17.50 -3.69 1.04
N ASP A 48 -18.23 -4.76 0.79
CA ASP A 48 -18.80 -5.59 1.87
C ASP A 48 -17.68 -6.25 2.68
N THR A 49 -16.65 -6.75 1.99
CA THR A 49 -15.45 -7.30 2.62
C THR A 49 -14.72 -6.27 3.47
N ASP A 50 -14.50 -5.05 2.96
CA ASP A 50 -13.90 -3.93 3.71
C ASP A 50 -14.73 -3.56 4.95
N THR A 51 -16.06 -3.53 4.81
CA THR A 51 -16.99 -3.29 5.93
C THR A 51 -16.89 -4.38 7.00
N ARG A 52 -16.76 -5.64 6.59
CA ARG A 52 -16.59 -6.77 7.52
C ARG A 52 -15.25 -6.73 8.25
N TYR A 53 -14.18 -6.37 7.56
CA TYR A 53 -12.86 -6.21 8.18
C TYR A 53 -12.83 -5.03 9.16
N THR A 54 -13.42 -3.89 8.81
CA THR A 54 -13.51 -2.72 9.70
C THR A 54 -14.34 -3.01 10.94
N LEU A 55 -15.47 -3.72 10.81
CA LEU A 55 -16.26 -4.18 11.96
C LEU A 55 -15.47 -5.15 12.85
N LEU A 56 -14.78 -6.13 12.26
CA LEU A 56 -13.94 -7.08 12.98
C LEU A 56 -12.82 -6.38 13.74
N ALA A 57 -12.14 -5.41 13.10
CA ALA A 57 -11.11 -4.60 13.74
C ALA A 57 -11.67 -3.78 14.91
N SER A 58 -12.87 -3.19 14.75
CA SER A 58 -13.53 -2.46 15.84
C SER A 58 -13.89 -3.36 17.03
N ALA A 59 -14.42 -4.56 16.75
CA ALA A 59 -14.78 -5.55 17.77
C ALA A 59 -13.53 -6.06 18.50
N TYR A 60 -12.46 -6.32 17.75
CA TYR A 60 -11.16 -6.70 18.29
C TYR A 60 -10.58 -5.59 19.19
N ASN A 61 -10.60 -4.33 18.76
CA ASN A 61 -10.19 -3.18 19.58
C ASN A 61 -11.02 -3.04 20.86
N GLY A 62 -12.34 -3.29 20.77
CA GLY A 62 -13.23 -3.32 21.94
C GLY A 62 -12.86 -4.41 22.94
N LEU A 63 -12.62 -5.64 22.46
CA LEU A 63 -12.13 -6.76 23.29
C LEU A 63 -10.79 -6.40 23.96
N LEU A 64 -9.89 -5.80 23.21
CA LEU A 64 -8.56 -5.41 23.67
C LEU A 64 -8.60 -4.30 24.73
N SER A 65 -9.53 -3.34 24.59
CA SER A 65 -9.80 -2.31 25.60
C SER A 65 -10.42 -2.89 26.88
N ASN A 66 -11.33 -3.87 26.75
CA ASN A 66 -11.90 -4.54 27.91
C ASN A 66 -10.84 -5.38 28.64
N TYR A 67 -9.94 -6.03 27.90
CA TYR A 67 -8.85 -6.80 28.48
C TYR A 67 -7.84 -5.90 29.22
N SER A 68 -7.45 -4.76 28.64
CA SER A 68 -6.56 -3.81 29.32
C SER A 68 -7.18 -3.25 30.59
N ARG A 69 -8.47 -2.92 30.56
CA ARG A 69 -9.21 -2.48 31.74
C ARG A 69 -9.21 -3.56 32.83
N SER A 70 -9.47 -4.82 32.48
CA SER A 70 -9.44 -5.95 33.41
C SER A 70 -8.07 -6.16 34.04
N ILE A 71 -6.99 -6.15 33.24
CA ILE A 71 -5.61 -6.24 33.76
C ILE A 71 -5.30 -5.05 34.67
N SER A 72 -5.71 -3.84 34.30
CA SER A 72 -5.48 -2.65 35.12
C SER A 72 -6.20 -2.74 36.47
N LEU A 73 -7.44 -3.23 36.50
CA LEU A 73 -8.22 -3.42 37.72
C LEU A 73 -7.62 -4.51 38.61
N LEU A 74 -7.17 -5.63 38.03
CA LEU A 74 -6.46 -6.70 38.73
C LEU A 74 -5.11 -6.22 39.30
N SER A 75 -4.35 -5.43 38.55
CA SER A 75 -3.08 -4.87 39.03
C SER A 75 -3.30 -3.92 40.21
N ARG A 76 -4.35 -3.09 40.15
CA ARG A 76 -4.72 -2.16 41.22
C ARG A 76 -5.24 -2.90 42.45
N SER A 77 -6.05 -3.94 42.29
CA SER A 77 -6.53 -4.72 43.43
C SER A 77 -5.38 -5.44 44.13
N ILE A 78 -4.43 -6.03 43.40
CA ILE A 78 -3.24 -6.66 44.00
C ILE A 78 -2.33 -5.62 44.69
N ALA A 79 -2.16 -4.44 44.10
CA ALA A 79 -1.37 -3.36 44.71
C ALA A 79 -1.96 -2.87 46.03
N VAL A 80 -3.29 -2.83 46.16
CA VAL A 80 -4.00 -2.45 47.40
C VAL A 80 -3.88 -3.51 48.49
N VAL A 81 -3.74 -4.79 48.13
CA VAL A 81 -3.70 -5.88 49.11
C VAL A 81 -2.36 -5.93 49.86
N ASN A 82 -1.30 -5.24 49.42
CA ASN A 82 0.03 -5.08 50.07
C ASN A 82 0.36 -6.17 51.12
N THR A 83 0.30 -7.44 50.71
CA THR A 83 0.69 -8.53 51.58
C THR A 83 1.97 -9.12 51.02
N SER A 84 2.97 -9.20 51.89
CA SER A 84 4.25 -9.88 51.67
C SER A 84 4.10 -11.40 51.45
N GLN A 85 2.87 -11.88 51.24
CA GLN A 85 2.58 -13.28 50.99
C GLN A 85 3.01 -13.70 49.57
N PRO A 86 3.57 -14.92 49.41
CA PRO A 86 4.10 -15.41 48.15
C PRO A 86 3.09 -15.36 47.00
N VAL A 87 1.83 -15.69 47.30
CA VAL A 87 0.72 -15.79 46.32
C VAL A 87 0.48 -14.45 45.60
N TYR A 88 0.60 -13.32 46.29
CA TYR A 88 0.39 -12.00 45.67
C TYR A 88 1.57 -11.52 44.85
N ARG A 89 2.80 -11.92 45.22
CA ARG A 89 4.01 -11.67 44.40
C ARG A 89 3.97 -12.47 43.11
N GLU A 90 3.49 -13.71 43.17
CA GLU A 90 3.31 -14.58 42.01
C GLU A 90 2.23 -14.03 41.07
N ALA A 91 1.06 -13.68 41.59
CA ALA A 91 -0.01 -13.06 40.81
C ALA A 91 0.44 -11.74 40.12
N SER A 92 1.22 -10.90 40.81
CA SER A 92 1.77 -9.66 40.22
C SER A 92 2.73 -9.94 39.06
N ARG A 93 3.54 -11.01 39.15
CA ARG A 93 4.44 -11.44 38.07
C ARG A 93 3.67 -11.96 36.86
N GLU A 94 2.66 -12.80 37.10
CA GLU A 94 1.80 -13.33 36.03
C GLU A 94 1.04 -12.22 35.30
N LEU A 95 0.47 -11.26 36.02
CA LEU A 95 -0.18 -10.08 35.41
C LEU A 95 0.79 -9.22 34.61
N SER A 96 2.03 -9.06 35.09
CA SER A 96 3.06 -8.35 34.34
C SER A 96 3.48 -9.11 33.07
N ALA A 97 3.46 -10.44 33.10
CA ALA A 97 3.71 -11.28 31.92
C ALA A 97 2.56 -11.19 30.91
N LEU A 98 1.32 -11.30 31.37
CA LEU A 98 0.11 -11.12 30.55
C LEU A 98 0.05 -9.73 29.93
N TRP A 99 0.47 -8.67 30.65
CA TRP A 99 0.55 -7.33 30.10
C TRP A 99 1.57 -7.24 28.96
N ARG A 100 2.72 -7.93 29.05
CA ARG A 100 3.70 -7.97 27.95
C ARG A 100 3.18 -8.74 26.75
N GLU A 101 2.52 -9.88 26.95
CA GLU A 101 1.88 -10.64 25.87
C GLU A 101 0.76 -9.83 25.21
N TYR A 102 -0.03 -9.11 26.00
CA TYR A 102 -1.02 -8.16 25.51
C TYR A 102 -0.39 -7.05 24.65
N LEU A 103 0.75 -6.49 25.05
CA LEU A 103 1.42 -5.45 24.25
C LEU A 103 1.90 -5.98 22.89
N VAL A 104 2.24 -7.27 22.79
CA VAL A 104 2.57 -7.95 21.53
C VAL A 104 1.31 -8.19 20.69
N LEU A 105 0.17 -8.48 21.33
CA LEU A 105 -1.12 -8.70 20.68
C LEU A 105 -1.87 -7.39 20.36
N LYS A 106 -1.49 -6.27 20.98
CA LYS A 106 -2.09 -4.97 20.71
C LYS A 106 -1.90 -4.68 19.22
N PRO A 107 -3.00 -4.55 18.44
CA PRO A 107 -2.89 -4.29 17.03
C PRO A 107 -2.13 -2.99 16.87
N ALA A 108 -1.26 -2.95 15.86
CA ALA A 108 -0.62 -1.71 15.44
C ALA A 108 -1.71 -0.64 15.28
N SER A 109 -1.45 0.55 15.82
CA SER A 109 -2.40 1.68 15.89
C SER A 109 -3.26 1.76 14.63
N THR A 110 -4.60 1.70 14.68
CA THR A 110 -5.40 1.86 13.43
C THR A 110 -5.42 3.29 12.90
N GLN A 111 -4.71 4.22 13.54
CA GLN A 111 -4.61 5.60 13.09
C GLN A 111 -3.67 5.67 11.89
N LEU A 112 -4.21 6.14 10.77
CA LEU A 112 -3.43 6.44 9.58
C LEU A 112 -2.33 7.45 9.94
N GLN A 113 -1.10 7.11 9.58
CA GLN A 113 0.04 8.00 9.72
C GLN A 113 0.18 8.83 8.44
N GLN A 114 0.90 9.94 8.53
CA GLN A 114 1.18 10.79 7.38
C GLN A 114 2.67 10.99 7.23
N ASP A 115 3.18 10.83 6.02
CA ASP A 115 4.56 11.19 5.68
C ASP A 115 4.61 11.95 4.35
N SER A 116 5.81 12.22 3.87
CA SER A 116 6.02 12.87 2.58
C SER A 116 7.14 12.23 1.79
N VAL A 117 6.90 11.97 0.51
CA VAL A 117 7.88 11.37 -0.38
C VAL A 117 8.11 12.26 -1.59
N LEU A 118 9.37 12.55 -1.86
CA LEU A 118 9.83 13.15 -3.11
C LEU A 118 10.32 12.05 -4.06
N VAL A 119 9.96 12.15 -5.34
CA VAL A 119 10.58 11.38 -6.41
C VAL A 119 11.20 12.34 -7.43
N ASP A 120 12.52 12.36 -7.48
CA ASP A 120 13.32 13.11 -8.45
C ASP A 120 13.82 12.15 -9.56
N PHE A 121 13.34 12.38 -10.77
CA PHE A 121 13.67 11.55 -11.93
C PHE A 121 15.05 11.86 -12.54
N GLY A 122 15.81 12.80 -11.98
CA GLY A 122 17.17 13.12 -12.42
C GLY A 122 17.26 13.77 -13.80
N ASN A 123 16.13 14.25 -14.32
CA ASN A 123 15.98 14.99 -15.57
C ASN A 123 15.35 16.38 -15.35
N GLY A 124 15.29 16.84 -14.09
CA GLY A 124 14.60 18.07 -13.68
C GLY A 124 13.13 17.87 -13.29
N THR A 125 12.54 16.71 -13.57
CA THR A 125 11.18 16.39 -13.12
C THR A 125 11.20 15.90 -11.68
N ARG A 126 10.37 16.51 -10.83
CA ARG A 126 10.23 16.18 -9.41
C ARG A 126 8.75 16.06 -9.05
N SER A 127 8.38 15.01 -8.34
CA SER A 127 7.02 14.78 -7.84
C SER A 127 7.03 14.67 -6.32
N TRP A 128 6.26 15.54 -5.66
CA TRP A 128 6.04 15.48 -4.22
C TRP A 128 4.70 14.83 -3.91
N TYR A 129 4.72 13.86 -3.01
CA TYR A 129 3.55 13.22 -2.42
C TYR A 129 3.53 13.62 -0.94
N ASN A 130 2.76 14.65 -0.62
CA ASN A 130 2.69 15.20 0.73
C ASN A 130 1.48 14.64 1.47
N ASN A 131 1.64 14.39 2.77
CA ASN A 131 0.60 13.89 3.66
C ASN A 131 -0.01 12.56 3.15
N THR A 132 0.83 11.66 2.65
CA THR A 132 0.42 10.33 2.19
C THR A 132 -0.18 9.57 3.37
N GLN A 133 -1.40 9.05 3.22
CA GLN A 133 -2.01 8.25 4.27
C GLN A 133 -1.41 6.84 4.29
N LEU A 134 -0.70 6.53 5.36
CA LEU A 134 -0.01 5.27 5.56
C LEU A 134 -0.80 4.38 6.50
N GLN A 135 -0.86 3.08 6.16
CA GLN A 135 -1.19 2.10 7.18
C GLN A 135 0.06 1.83 8.03
N PRO A 136 -0.09 1.69 9.35
CA PRO A 136 1.03 1.36 10.21
C PRO A 136 1.67 0.02 9.84
N GLY A 137 2.99 -0.02 9.93
CA GLY A 137 3.80 -1.18 9.53
C GLY A 137 4.16 -1.20 8.05
N TRP A 138 3.75 -0.18 7.28
CA TRP A 138 4.30 0.02 5.94
C TRP A 138 5.79 0.36 5.99
N ASN A 139 6.48 -0.09 4.95
CA ASN A 139 7.84 0.32 4.65
C ASN A 139 7.85 1.14 3.37
N LEU A 140 8.96 1.83 3.11
CA LEU A 140 9.09 2.71 1.95
C LEU A 140 8.86 1.98 0.63
N TYR A 141 9.17 0.67 0.54
CA TYR A 141 8.89 -0.11 -0.67
C TYR A 141 7.38 -0.21 -0.96
N ILE A 142 6.58 -0.65 0.03
CA ILE A 142 5.12 -0.75 -0.09
C ILE A 142 4.54 0.63 -0.43
N GLU A 143 4.98 1.66 0.28
CA GLU A 143 4.54 3.03 0.02
C GLU A 143 4.83 3.46 -1.43
N THR A 144 6.05 3.22 -1.92
CA THR A 144 6.45 3.57 -3.29
C THR A 144 5.59 2.84 -4.32
N VAL A 145 5.29 1.55 -4.11
CA VAL A 145 4.39 0.77 -4.99
C VAL A 145 2.99 1.40 -5.02
N VAL A 146 2.46 1.81 -3.87
CA VAL A 146 1.13 2.43 -3.77
C VAL A 146 1.10 3.80 -4.45
N LEU A 147 2.07 4.68 -4.14
CA LEU A 147 2.17 6.02 -4.74
C LEU A 147 2.30 5.96 -6.26
N MET A 148 3.02 4.97 -6.78
CA MET A 148 3.20 4.75 -8.22
C MET A 148 2.09 3.91 -8.86
N LYS A 149 1.06 3.52 -8.11
CA LYS A 149 -0.06 2.68 -8.58
C LYS A 149 0.43 1.38 -9.23
N GLY A 150 1.45 0.75 -8.63
CA GLY A 150 2.08 -0.46 -9.13
C GLY A 150 3.15 -0.26 -10.21
N ASN A 151 3.40 0.97 -10.67
CA ASN A 151 4.44 1.27 -11.66
C ASN A 151 5.84 1.36 -11.01
N VAL A 152 6.30 0.23 -10.45
CA VAL A 152 7.61 0.06 -9.84
C VAL A 152 8.25 -1.21 -10.41
N VAL A 153 9.51 -1.11 -10.82
CA VAL A 153 10.33 -2.26 -11.22
C VAL A 153 11.29 -2.56 -10.09
N ALA A 154 11.19 -3.76 -9.51
CA ALA A 154 12.04 -4.17 -8.41
C ALA A 154 12.29 -5.67 -8.41
N GLN A 155 13.40 -6.09 -7.82
CA GLN A 155 13.76 -7.49 -7.66
C GLN A 155 14.02 -7.81 -6.18
N TRP A 156 13.37 -8.86 -5.66
CA TRP A 156 13.61 -9.34 -4.30
C TRP A 156 14.96 -10.04 -4.18
N PHE A 157 15.74 -9.65 -3.17
CA PHE A 157 17.00 -10.30 -2.80
C PHE A 157 16.91 -10.86 -1.38
N PRO A 158 16.66 -12.17 -1.22
CA PRO A 158 16.48 -12.80 0.10
C PRO A 158 17.64 -12.56 1.06
N GLN A 159 18.88 -12.56 0.56
CA GLN A 159 20.08 -12.35 1.39
C GLN A 159 20.16 -10.96 2.04
N TYR A 160 19.42 -9.98 1.51
CA TYR A 160 19.33 -8.63 2.06
C TYR A 160 17.96 -8.36 2.70
N GLY A 161 17.01 -9.29 2.59
CA GLY A 161 15.64 -9.09 3.05
C GLY A 161 15.00 -7.84 2.46
N SER A 162 15.33 -7.47 1.22
CA SER A 162 14.84 -6.25 0.58
C SER A 162 14.78 -6.36 -0.95
N HIS A 163 13.88 -5.58 -1.53
CA HIS A 163 13.77 -5.31 -2.95
C HIS A 163 14.80 -4.26 -3.40
N LEU A 164 15.57 -4.61 -4.43
CA LEU A 164 16.31 -3.62 -5.19
C LEU A 164 15.36 -2.97 -6.20
N VAL A 165 15.02 -1.71 -5.97
CA VAL A 165 14.19 -0.92 -6.88
C VAL A 165 15.04 -0.39 -8.02
N SER A 166 14.72 -0.82 -9.24
CA SER A 166 15.41 -0.40 -10.46
C SER A 166 14.55 0.52 -11.33
N GLY A 167 13.26 0.69 -11.06
CA GLY A 167 12.41 1.62 -11.81
C GLY A 167 11.25 2.16 -10.99
N ILE A 168 10.93 3.44 -11.17
CA ILE A 168 9.85 4.15 -10.47
C ILE A 168 9.12 5.02 -11.49
N GLY A 169 7.78 4.92 -11.56
CA GLY A 169 6.96 5.83 -12.37
C GLY A 169 7.29 5.83 -13.87
N GLY A 170 7.78 4.70 -14.41
CA GLY A 170 8.21 4.56 -15.80
C GLY A 170 9.66 4.96 -16.09
N ALA A 171 10.41 5.46 -15.10
CA ALA A 171 11.83 5.75 -15.24
C ALA A 171 12.69 4.65 -14.61
N GLY A 172 13.45 3.96 -15.46
CA GLY A 172 14.36 2.88 -15.07
C GLY A 172 15.79 3.34 -14.82
N SER A 173 16.50 2.55 -14.03
CA SER A 173 17.95 2.59 -13.89
C SER A 173 18.59 2.22 -15.22
N THR A 174 19.76 2.77 -15.48
CA THR A 174 20.54 2.54 -16.70
C THR A 174 21.93 2.05 -16.33
N SER A 175 22.82 1.89 -17.31
CA SER A 175 24.23 1.59 -17.07
C SER A 175 24.98 2.71 -16.33
N THR A 176 24.40 3.90 -16.20
CA THR A 176 25.06 5.08 -15.61
C THR A 176 24.25 5.77 -14.53
N LYS A 177 22.95 5.48 -14.39
CA LYS A 177 22.09 6.07 -13.37
C LYS A 177 21.32 5.02 -12.58
N TYR A 178 21.22 5.20 -11.28
CA TYR A 178 20.56 4.29 -10.35
C TYR A 178 19.66 5.05 -9.39
N TRP A 179 18.66 4.36 -8.85
CA TRP A 179 17.78 4.93 -7.83
C TRP A 179 18.44 4.89 -6.45
N PHE A 180 18.45 6.04 -5.77
CA PHE A 180 18.95 6.21 -4.42
C PHE A 180 17.85 6.68 -3.48
N ILE A 181 17.92 6.23 -2.24
CA ILE A 181 16.98 6.60 -1.18
C ILE A 181 17.65 7.60 -0.23
N TRP A 182 16.89 8.61 0.16
CA TRP A 182 17.29 9.60 1.15
C TRP A 182 16.26 9.68 2.26
N THR A 183 16.75 9.84 3.49
CA THR A 183 15.95 10.19 4.66
C THR A 183 16.23 11.64 5.03
N TYR A 184 15.21 12.36 5.49
CA TYR A 184 15.40 13.72 5.97
C TYR A 184 15.45 13.76 7.49
N ASP A 185 16.52 14.32 8.03
CA ASP A 185 16.61 14.68 9.44
C ASP A 185 16.51 16.21 9.60
N LYS A 186 15.76 16.68 10.62
CA LYS A 186 15.55 18.12 10.83
C LYS A 186 16.83 18.87 11.21
N THR A 187 17.82 18.18 11.78
CA THR A 187 19.09 18.78 12.22
C THR A 187 20.22 18.57 11.22
N GLN A 188 20.26 17.42 10.54
CA GLN A 188 21.32 17.04 9.60
C GLN A 188 20.92 17.20 8.12
N GLY A 189 19.66 17.53 7.83
CA GLY A 189 19.11 17.57 6.49
C GLY A 189 19.01 16.19 5.84
N TRP A 190 19.03 16.16 4.51
CA TRP A 190 18.99 14.91 3.75
C TRP A 190 20.24 14.05 3.96
N GLN A 191 20.04 12.77 4.27
CA GLN A 191 21.05 11.74 4.45
C GLN A 191 20.73 10.56 3.54
N GLN A 192 21.75 9.96 2.92
CA GLN A 192 21.54 8.76 2.11
C GLN A 192 21.20 7.57 3.01
N ALA A 193 20.15 6.84 2.67
CA ALA A 193 19.78 5.64 3.42
C ALA A 193 20.88 4.57 3.32
N GLN A 194 21.21 3.96 4.44
CA GLN A 194 22.21 2.88 4.54
C GLN A 194 21.58 1.48 4.43
N VAL A 195 20.26 1.43 4.20
CA VAL A 195 19.45 0.21 4.13
C VAL A 195 18.49 0.29 2.95
N GLY A 196 17.99 -0.87 2.50
CA GLY A 196 17.01 -0.95 1.43
C GLY A 196 15.61 -0.46 1.84
N ALA A 197 14.75 -0.23 0.85
CA ALA A 197 13.42 0.36 1.04
C ALA A 197 12.51 -0.46 1.97
N ASP A 198 12.67 -1.79 2.01
CA ASP A 198 11.86 -2.66 2.86
C ASP A 198 12.19 -2.55 4.35
N GLN A 199 13.39 -2.05 4.66
CA GLN A 199 13.90 -1.89 6.02
C GLN A 199 13.63 -0.48 6.58
N LEU A 200 13.23 0.46 5.72
CA LEU A 200 12.84 1.80 6.11
C LEU A 200 11.36 1.80 6.49
N GLN A 201 11.09 1.79 7.78
CA GLN A 201 9.73 1.89 8.31
C GLN A 201 9.21 3.31 8.13
N THR A 202 8.02 3.43 7.54
CA THR A 202 7.33 4.71 7.44
C THR A 202 6.71 5.05 8.81
N GLN A 203 6.91 6.28 9.27
CA GLN A 203 6.36 6.77 10.53
C GLN A 203 5.73 8.14 10.33
N ASP A 204 4.81 8.52 11.22
CA ASP A 204 4.18 9.83 11.19
C ASP A 204 5.21 10.97 11.19
N GLY A 205 5.10 11.87 10.21
CA GLY A 205 6.00 12.99 9.97
C GLY A 205 7.33 12.64 9.28
N SER A 206 7.54 11.39 8.84
CA SER A 206 8.73 11.02 8.08
C SER A 206 8.80 11.76 6.75
N VAL A 207 10.01 11.97 6.24
CA VAL A 207 10.21 12.52 4.90
C VAL A 207 11.29 11.73 4.19
N PHE A 208 10.94 11.16 3.05
CA PHE A 208 11.82 10.36 2.21
C PHE A 208 11.99 10.98 0.83
N ALA A 209 13.07 10.61 0.13
CA ALA A 209 13.20 10.90 -1.29
C ALA A 209 13.82 9.74 -2.05
N TRP A 210 13.33 9.55 -3.28
CA TRP A 210 13.96 8.77 -4.33
C TRP A 210 14.62 9.70 -5.33
N THR A 211 15.87 9.45 -5.70
CA THR A 211 16.57 10.22 -6.73
C THR A 211 17.22 9.29 -7.75
N LEU A 212 16.97 9.49 -9.05
CA LEU A 212 17.64 8.75 -10.12
C LEU A 212 18.91 9.46 -10.56
N CYS A 213 20.07 8.97 -10.12
CA CYS A 213 21.31 9.71 -10.24
C CYS A 213 22.48 8.89 -10.74
N ALA A 214 23.45 9.60 -11.34
CA ALA A 214 24.69 8.97 -11.71
C ALA A 214 25.57 8.75 -10.49
N VAL A 215 26.49 7.80 -10.62
CA VAL A 215 27.39 7.40 -9.54
C VAL A 215 28.81 7.81 -9.82
N ASP A 216 29.56 8.08 -8.76
CA ASP A 216 31.01 8.24 -8.82
C ASP A 216 31.74 6.89 -8.86
N GLN A 217 33.08 6.93 -8.78
CA GLN A 217 33.94 5.74 -8.80
C GLN A 217 33.72 4.81 -7.58
N ASN A 218 33.14 5.32 -6.49
CA ASN A 218 32.84 4.59 -5.26
C ASN A 218 31.35 4.22 -5.14
N PHE A 219 30.62 4.30 -6.26
CA PHE A 219 29.18 4.03 -6.32
C PHE A 219 28.34 4.98 -5.44
N GLN A 220 28.83 6.19 -5.19
CA GLN A 220 28.08 7.22 -4.45
C GLN A 220 27.27 8.10 -5.41
N PRO A 221 26.02 8.47 -5.06
CA PRO A 221 25.21 9.32 -5.90
C PRO A 221 25.84 10.71 -6.02
N ASN A 222 25.91 11.23 -7.25
CA ASN A 222 26.42 12.57 -7.53
C ASN A 222 25.36 13.67 -7.38
N CYS A 223 24.23 13.34 -6.76
CA CYS A 223 23.09 14.22 -6.57
C CYS A 223 22.62 14.15 -5.13
N LYS A 224 21.77 15.10 -4.76
CA LYS A 224 21.05 15.14 -3.50
C LYS A 224 19.67 15.78 -3.76
N PRO A 225 18.61 15.41 -3.04
CA PRO A 225 17.28 16.00 -3.22
C PRO A 225 17.28 17.54 -3.12
#